data_AF-A0A1F6G130-F1
#
_entry.id   AF-A0A1F6G130-F1
#
_cell.length_a   1.000
_cell.length_b   1.000
_cell.length_c   1.000
_cell.angle_alpha   90.00
_cell.angle_beta   90.00
_cell.angle_gamma   90.00
#
_symmetry.space_group_name_H-M   'P 1'
#
loop_
_entity.id
_entity.type
_entity.pdbx_description
1 polymer ?
#
loop_
_entity_poly.entity_id
_entity_poly.type
_entity_poly.pdbx_seq_one_letter_code
_entity_poly.pdbx_strand_id
1 'polypeptide(L)' 'MAVKALKVFPRAARFDGETDSYERPIPGLPMLLIYTITDDLVEVIGVFHTSRNPKTKHRTGL' A
#
# COMPACT_ATOMS: atom_id res chain seq x y z
N MET A 1 -13.23 -7.51 2.73
CA MET A 1 -12.22 -8.58 2.88
C MET A 1 -10.85 -8.06 3.35
N ALA A 2 -10.24 -7.06 2.71
CA ALA A 2 -8.90 -6.58 3.08
C ALA A 2 -8.79 -5.94 4.49
N VAL A 3 -9.73 -5.07 4.87
CA VAL A 3 -9.74 -4.43 6.21
C VAL A 3 -9.88 -5.48 7.34
N LYS A 4 -10.61 -6.57 7.09
CA LYS A 4 -10.76 -7.66 8.06
C LYS A 4 -9.43 -8.39 8.31
N ALA A 5 -8.60 -8.55 7.28
CA ALA A 5 -7.28 -9.15 7.41
C ALA A 5 -6.29 -8.24 8.17
N LEU A 6 -6.36 -6.92 7.94
CA LEU A 6 -5.54 -5.96 8.70
C LEU A 6 -5.82 -5.98 10.20
N LYS A 7 -7.09 -6.16 10.60
CA LYS A 7 -7.45 -6.25 12.03
C LYS A 7 -6.83 -7.45 12.74
N VAL A 8 -6.59 -8.55 12.03
CA VAL A 8 -6.09 -9.80 12.62
C VAL A 8 -4.58 -9.96 12.43
N PHE A 9 -4.06 -9.54 11.28
CA PHE A 9 -2.66 -9.71 10.91
C PHE A 9 -2.08 -8.42 10.29
N PRO A 10 -1.93 -7.35 11.09
CA PRO A 10 -1.47 -6.05 10.57
C PRO A 10 -0.02 -6.10 10.08
N ARG A 11 0.83 -6.98 10.64
CA ARG A 11 2.25 -7.13 10.24
C ARG A 11 2.50 -8.14 9.12
N ALA A 12 1.45 -8.70 8.51
CA ALA A 12 1.61 -9.70 7.43
C ALA A 12 1.87 -9.08 6.04
N ALA A 13 1.88 -7.75 5.94
CA ALA A 13 2.23 -7.03 4.73
C ALA A 13 3.76 -6.89 4.59
N ARG A 14 4.21 -6.44 3.42
CA ARG A 14 5.64 -6.14 3.22
C ARG A 14 6.00 -4.91 4.06
N PHE A 15 7.03 -5.01 4.88
CA PHE A 15 7.56 -3.87 5.62
C PHE A 15 8.63 -3.14 4.79
N ASP A 16 8.54 -1.82 4.79
CA ASP A 16 9.56 -0.91 4.28
C ASP A 16 10.22 -0.17 5.44
N GLY A 17 11.49 -0.50 5.69
CA GLY A 17 12.27 0.08 6.78
C GLY A 17 12.77 1.49 6.53
N GLU A 18 12.73 1.98 5.29
CA GLU A 18 13.11 3.37 4.98
C GLU A 18 12.03 4.35 5.44
N THR A 19 10.76 3.99 5.21
CA THR A 19 9.59 4.82 5.54
C THR A 19 8.86 4.39 6.82
N ASP A 20 9.34 3.33 7.48
CA ASP A 20 8.68 2.67 8.63
C ASP A 20 7.21 2.33 8.35
N SER A 21 6.93 1.82 7.15
CA SER A 21 5.57 1.59 6.67
C SER A 21 5.36 0.18 6.14
N TYR A 22 4.09 -0.19 5.97
CA TYR A 22 3.66 -1.48 5.43
C TYR A 22 2.93 -1.29 4.10
N GLU A 23 3.29 -2.13 3.13
CA GLU A 23 2.71 -2.16 1.80
C GLU A 23 1.83 -3.41 1.62
N ARG A 24 0.54 -3.22 1.37
CA ARG A 24 -0.41 -4.31 1.14
C ARG A 24 -1.15 -4.16 -0.18
N PRO A 25 -0.88 -5.02 -1.17
CA PRO A 25 -1.74 -5.17 -2.33
C PRO A 25 -3.12 -5.67 -1.89
N ILE A 26 -4.19 -5.07 -2.43
CA ILE A 26 -5.56 -5.47 -2.12
C ILE A 26 -5.96 -6.61 -3.07
N PRO A 27 -6.18 -7.85 -2.59
CA PRO A 27 -6.52 -8.95 -3.48
C PRO A 27 -7.80 -8.67 -4.27
N GLY A 28 -7.75 -8.90 -5.58
CA GLY A 28 -8.87 -8.69 -6.49
C GLY A 28 -9.10 -7.23 -6.92
N LEU A 29 -8.31 -6.28 -6.44
CA LEU A 29 -8.39 -4.87 -6.84
C LEU A 29 -6.99 -4.35 -7.25
N PRO A 30 -6.89 -3.50 -8.28
CA PRO A 30 -5.62 -2.88 -8.69
C PRO A 30 -5.22 -1.75 -7.74
N MET A 31 -5.18 -2.03 -6.43
CA MET A 31 -4.94 -1.05 -5.38
C MET A 31 -3.81 -1.51 -4.44
N LEU A 32 -2.98 -0.57 -4.01
CA LEU A 32 -1.94 -0.72 -3.00
C LEU A 32 -2.30 0.15 -1.80
N LEU A 33 -2.31 -0.45 -0.62
CA LEU A 33 -2.51 0.24 0.65
C LEU A 33 -1.16 0.44 1.32
N ILE A 34 -0.90 1.66 1.80
CA ILE A 34 0.25 2.03 2.61
C ILE A 34 -0.24 2.42 4.00
N TYR A 35 0.33 1.83 5.04
CA TYR A 35 -0.08 2.09 6.42
C TYR A 35 1.06 1.91 7.42
N THR A 36 0.96 2.56 8.57
CA THR A 36 1.83 2.36 9.74
C THR A 36 1.07 1.62 10.84
N ILE A 37 1.82 1.08 11.80
CA ILE A 37 1.27 0.43 12.98
C ILE A 37 1.88 1.11 14.19
N THR A 38 1.04 1.67 15.06
CA THR A 38 1.43 2.12 16.39
C THR A 38 0.98 1.08 17.42
N ASP A 39 1.17 1.36 18.72
CA ASP A 39 0.82 0.41 19.77
C ASP A 39 -0.68 0.05 19.77
N ASP A 40 -1.54 1.02 19.45
CA ASP A 40 -3.00 0.87 19.60
C ASP A 40 -3.77 0.85 18.28
N LEU A 41 -3.15 1.29 17.17
CA LEU A 41 -3.87 1.47 15.92
C LEU A 41 -3.06 1.17 14.67
N VAL A 42 -3.80 0.96 13.59
CA VAL A 42 -3.27 0.95 12.23
C VAL A 42 -3.70 2.24 11.55
N GLU A 43 -2.73 3.04 11.10
CA GLU A 43 -2.97 4.30 10.42
C GLU A 43 -2.75 4.13 8.92
N VAL A 44 -3.79 4.37 8.12
CA VAL A 44 -3.69 4.30 6.66
C VAL A 44 -3.15 5.62 6.14
N ILE A 45 -1.92 5.58 5.63
CA ILE A 45 -1.21 6.75 5.09
C ILE A 45 -1.66 7.04 3.65
N GLY A 46 -1.98 5.99 2.88
CA GLY A 46 -2.35 6.17 1.48
C GLY A 46 -2.96 4.95 0.82
N VAL A 47 -3.73 5.21 -0.23
CA VAL A 47 -4.26 4.17 -1.12
C VAL A 47 -3.98 4.59 -2.56
N PHE A 48 -3.22 3.76 -3.28
CA PHE A 48 -2.78 4.06 -4.63
C PHE A 48 -3.33 3.04 -5.60
N HIS A 49 -3.73 3.49 -6.79
CA HIS A 49 -4.01 2.58 -7.88
C HIS A 49 -2.69 2.06 -8.46
N THR A 50 -2.54 0.76 -8.65
CA THR A 50 -1.27 0.14 -9.07
C THR A 50 -1.00 0.29 -10.56
N SER A 51 -2.03 0.54 -11.37
CA SER A 51 -1.81 0.89 -12.77
C SER A 51 -1.14 2.25 -12.88
N ARG A 52 0.00 2.28 -13.58
CA ARG A 52 0.72 3.51 -13.89
C ARG A 52 -0.18 4.44 -14.70
N ASN A 53 -0.24 5.72 -14.32
CA ASN A 53 -0.87 6.74 -15.15
C ASN A 53 -0.13 6.80 -16.50
N PRO A 54 -0.78 6.53 -17.65
CA PRO A 54 -0.10 6.60 -18.94
C PRO A 54 0.50 7.98 -19.23
N LYS A 55 -0.09 9.05 -18.66
CA LYS A 55 0.35 10.44 -18.83
C LYS A 55 1.64 10.77 -18.08
N THR A 56 2.07 9.95 -17.14
CA THR A 56 3.33 10.14 -16.39
C THR A 56 4.47 9.28 -16.92
N LYS A 57 4.26 8.54 -18.02
CA LYS A 57 5.36 7.90 -18.73
C LYS A 57 6.25 9.00 -19.32
N HIS A 58 7.50 9.06 -18.90
CA HIS A 58 8.51 9.84 -19.64
C HIS A 58 8.44 9.43 -21.11
N ARG A 59 8.19 10.40 -21.99
CA ARG A 59 8.33 10.21 -23.44
C ARG A 59 9.79 9.85 -23.69
N THR A 60 10.10 8.56 -23.77
CA THR A 60 11.39 8.10 -24.29
C THR A 60 11.32 8.29 -25.80
N GLY A 61 11.88 9.40 -26.27
CA GLY A 61 11.80 9.79 -27.67
C GLY A 61 12.23 11.24 -27.86
N LEU A 62 13.50 11.52 -27.56
CA LEU A 62 14.33 12.57 -28.17
C LEU A 62 15.75 12.02 -28.27
#